data_AF-A0A6L9Z4N5-F1
#
_entry.id   AF-A0A6L9Z4N5-F1
#
_cell.length_a   1.000
_cell.length_b   1.000
_cell.length_c   1.000
_cell.angle_alpha   90.00
_cell.angle_beta   90.00
_cell.angle_gamma   90.00
#
_symmetry.space_group_name_H-M   'P 1'
#
loop_
_entity.id
_entity.type
_entity.pdbx_description
1 polymer ?
#
loop_
_entity_poly.entity_id
_entity_poly.type
_entity_poly.pdbx_seq_one_letter_code
_entity_poly.pdbx_strand_id
1 'polypeptide(L)'
;MAKVGQLGEKLVARWLQSQGWVILNHSWRCRWGEIDLIAKGNPLALAFVEVKTRSRGNWDADGRRAITPQKQTKLRRTAELFLSKHPDLANLPCRFDVALVRCQCLNQPLHSTTADQEIESQIVELAQPVLVGGYKLILQHYMQSAFD
;
A
#
# COMPACT_ATOMS: atom_id res chain seq x y z
N MET A 1 -8.16 -3.02 -14.52
CA MET A 1 -7.37 -2.10 -13.66
C MET A 1 -7.45 -2.44 -12.18
N ALA A 2 -8.63 -2.79 -11.62
CA ALA A 2 -8.77 -3.16 -10.20
C ALA A 2 -7.83 -4.29 -9.71
N LYS A 3 -7.63 -5.33 -10.55
CA LYS A 3 -6.72 -6.44 -10.23
C LYS A 3 -5.27 -6.00 -10.00
N VAL A 4 -4.77 -5.04 -10.80
CA VAL A 4 -3.39 -4.52 -10.67
C VAL A 4 -3.23 -3.66 -9.40
N GLY A 5 -4.26 -2.88 -9.04
CA GLY A 5 -4.27 -2.13 -7.78
C GLY A 5 -4.11 -3.06 -6.57
N GLN A 6 -4.93 -4.10 -6.51
CA GLN A 6 -4.89 -5.12 -5.45
C GLN A 6 -3.55 -5.85 -5.37
N LEU A 7 -2.93 -6.17 -6.52
CA LEU A 7 -1.61 -6.79 -6.54
C LEU A 7 -0.52 -5.88 -5.96
N GLY A 8 -0.59 -4.57 -6.26
CA GLY A 8 0.33 -3.60 -5.66
C GLY A 8 0.10 -3.44 -4.16
N GLU A 9 -1.15 -3.42 -3.70
CA GLU A 9 -1.49 -3.40 -2.28
C GLU A 9 -0.90 -4.62 -1.55
N LYS A 10 -1.07 -5.82 -2.11
CA LYS A 10 -0.49 -7.07 -1.59
C LYS A 10 1.04 -7.05 -1.55
N LEU A 11 1.68 -6.53 -2.60
CA LEU A 11 3.13 -6.36 -2.64
C LEU A 11 3.63 -5.46 -1.49
N VAL A 12 2.97 -4.32 -1.27
CA VAL A 12 3.34 -3.38 -0.21
C VAL A 12 3.09 -3.97 1.17
N ALA A 13 1.97 -4.67 1.37
CA ALA A 13 1.70 -5.38 2.61
C ALA A 13 2.78 -6.42 2.92
N ARG A 14 3.19 -7.20 1.92
CA ARG A 14 4.24 -8.20 2.07
C ARG A 14 5.60 -7.58 2.40
N TRP A 15 5.93 -6.46 1.76
CA TRP A 15 7.13 -5.69 2.10
C TRP A 15 7.07 -5.15 3.54
N LEU A 16 5.95 -4.54 3.95
CA LEU A 16 5.77 -4.05 5.32
C LEU A 16 5.95 -5.17 6.36
N GLN A 17 5.38 -6.35 6.10
CA GLN A 17 5.57 -7.54 6.94
C GLN A 17 7.05 -7.97 7.02
N SER A 18 7.80 -7.92 5.91
CA SER A 18 9.24 -8.22 5.93
C SER A 18 10.04 -7.18 6.72
N GLN A 19 9.53 -5.94 6.83
CA GLN A 19 10.07 -4.89 7.70
C GLN A 19 9.58 -4.97 9.16
N GLY A 20 8.87 -6.03 9.55
CA GLY A 20 8.37 -6.24 10.92
C GLY A 20 7.08 -5.51 11.26
N TRP A 21 6.34 -5.00 10.27
CA TRP A 21 5.02 -4.40 10.48
C TRP A 21 3.92 -5.46 10.44
N VAL A 22 2.91 -5.31 11.30
CA VAL A 22 1.70 -6.13 11.31
C VAL A 22 0.62 -5.41 10.50
N ILE A 23 0.09 -6.06 9.47
CA ILE A 23 -1.03 -5.53 8.71
C ILE A 23 -2.32 -5.72 9.50
N LEU A 24 -3.01 -4.61 9.78
CA LEU A 24 -4.28 -4.61 10.50
C LEU A 24 -5.46 -4.70 9.52
N ASN A 25 -5.39 -3.95 8.41
CA ASN A 25 -6.45 -3.94 7.40
C ASN A 25 -5.93 -3.67 6.00
N HIS A 26 -6.66 -4.24 5.04
CA HIS A 26 -6.59 -4.01 3.60
C HIS A 26 -7.85 -3.28 3.14
N SER A 27 -7.71 -2.34 2.19
CA SER A 27 -8.81 -1.60 1.56
C SER A 27 -9.90 -1.14 2.56
N TRP A 28 -9.50 -0.49 3.67
CA TRP A 28 -10.44 -0.08 4.72
C TRP A 28 -11.31 1.09 4.23
N ARG A 29 -12.63 0.91 4.21
CA ARG A 29 -13.58 1.87 3.61
C ARG A 29 -14.54 2.44 4.64
N CYS A 30 -14.88 3.71 4.44
CA CYS A 30 -15.96 4.38 5.16
C CYS A 30 -16.63 5.46 4.29
N ARG A 31 -17.59 6.18 4.85
CA ARG A 31 -18.32 7.26 4.14
C ARG A 31 -17.42 8.40 3.63
N TRP A 32 -16.23 8.59 4.22
CA TRP A 32 -15.32 9.68 3.88
C TRP A 32 -14.28 9.31 2.82
N GLY A 33 -14.03 8.01 2.64
CA GLY A 33 -12.98 7.53 1.75
C GLY A 33 -12.52 6.11 2.08
N GLU A 34 -11.33 5.80 1.58
CA GLU A 34 -10.67 4.51 1.69
C GLU A 34 -9.20 4.72 2.09
N ILE A 35 -8.65 3.77 2.85
CA ILE A 35 -7.23 3.64 3.13
C ILE A 35 -6.79 2.26 2.64
N ASP A 36 -5.80 2.21 1.75
CA ASP A 36 -5.41 0.96 1.09
C ASP A 36 -4.79 -0.04 2.08
N LEU A 37 -3.90 0.42 2.96
CA LEU A 37 -3.35 -0.42 4.03
C LEU A 37 -3.29 0.32 5.37
N ILE A 38 -3.56 -0.41 6.44
CA ILE A 38 -3.34 0.04 7.81
C ILE A 38 -2.39 -0.95 8.47
N ALA A 39 -1.26 -0.47 8.97
CA ALA A 39 -0.23 -1.31 9.56
C ALA A 39 0.27 -0.77 10.89
N LYS A 40 0.66 -1.67 11.79
CA LYS A 40 1.24 -1.38 13.11
C LYS A 40 2.70 -1.82 13.15
N GLY A 41 3.59 -0.92 13.54
CA GLY A 41 5.04 -1.16 13.50
C GLY A 41 5.73 -1.05 14.86
N ASN A 42 7.04 -1.30 14.84
CA ASN A 42 7.98 -1.05 15.94
C ASN A 42 8.99 0.05 15.50
N PRO A 43 9.18 1.16 16.26
CA PRO A 43 8.50 1.52 17.50
C PRO A 43 6.99 1.69 17.31
N LEU A 44 6.25 1.54 18.40
CA LEU A 44 4.79 1.45 18.43
C LEU A 44 4.14 2.64 17.71
N ALA A 45 3.72 2.42 16.46
CA ALA A 45 3.12 3.43 15.59
C ALA A 45 2.14 2.80 14.60
N LEU A 46 1.22 3.61 14.09
CA LEU A 46 0.30 3.25 13.00
C LEU A 46 0.68 3.96 11.71
N ALA A 47 0.74 3.19 10.63
CA ALA A 47 0.90 3.69 9.27
C ALA A 47 -0.42 3.49 8.51
N PHE A 48 -0.99 4.60 8.04
CA PHE A 48 -2.07 4.62 7.06
C PHE A 48 -1.46 4.83 5.69
N VAL A 49 -1.41 3.78 4.87
CA VAL A 49 -0.64 3.77 3.63
C VAL A 49 -1.57 3.88 2.44
N GLU A 50 -1.30 4.85 1.57
CA GLU A 50 -1.86 4.93 0.23
C GLU A 50 -0.92 4.22 -0.75
N VAL A 51 -1.45 3.28 -1.53
CA VAL A 51 -0.71 2.50 -2.53
C VAL A 51 -1.07 2.95 -3.93
N LYS A 52 -0.08 3.49 -4.65
CA LYS A 52 -0.24 3.90 -6.04
C LYS A 52 0.44 2.93 -6.97
N THR A 53 -0.36 2.05 -7.55
CA THR A 53 0.08 1.17 -8.62
C THR A 53 -0.11 1.86 -9.98
N ARG A 54 0.94 1.90 -10.80
CA ARG A 54 0.91 2.55 -12.11
C ARG A 54 1.58 1.68 -13.18
N SER A 55 0.99 1.66 -14.38
CA SER A 55 1.60 1.08 -15.59
C SER A 55 2.45 2.12 -16.34
N ARG A 56 3.33 1.66 -17.24
CA ARG A 56 4.16 2.52 -18.10
C ARG A 56 3.34 3.66 -18.73
N GLY A 57 3.84 4.90 -18.64
CA GLY A 57 3.33 6.06 -19.40
C GLY A 57 2.74 7.22 -18.58
N ASN A 58 2.54 7.07 -17.27
CA ASN A 58 2.01 8.15 -16.42
C ASN A 58 2.93 8.37 -15.20
N TRP A 59 4.04 9.07 -15.45
CA TRP A 59 5.09 9.37 -14.46
C TRP A 59 4.86 10.76 -13.87
N ASP A 60 3.92 10.90 -12.95
CA ASP A 60 3.97 11.95 -11.94
C ASP A 60 5.01 11.55 -10.89
N ALA A 61 6.27 11.92 -11.18
CA ALA A 61 7.52 11.42 -10.60
C ALA A 61 7.68 11.47 -9.06
N ASP A 62 6.71 11.93 -8.27
CA ASP A 62 6.93 12.19 -6.85
C ASP A 62 6.04 11.43 -5.86
N GLY A 63 4.87 10.92 -6.24
CA GLY A 63 3.93 10.31 -5.29
C GLY A 63 3.33 11.26 -4.24
N ARG A 64 4.14 12.15 -3.62
CA ARG A 64 3.79 13.25 -2.71
C ARG A 64 2.90 14.28 -3.38
N ARG A 65 3.26 14.75 -4.58
CA ARG A 65 2.45 15.71 -5.35
C ARG A 65 1.04 15.19 -5.65
N ALA A 66 0.86 13.87 -5.67
CA ALA A 66 -0.42 13.24 -5.92
C ALA A 66 -1.25 13.01 -4.64
N ILE A 67 -0.80 13.47 -3.46
CA ILE A 67 -1.64 13.58 -2.26
C ILE A 67 -2.01 15.05 -2.07
N THR A 68 -3.01 15.49 -2.83
CA THR A 68 -3.52 16.86 -2.74
C THR A 68 -4.06 17.17 -1.34
N PRO A 69 -4.13 18.45 -0.92
CA PRO A 69 -4.69 18.81 0.39
C PRO A 69 -6.09 18.24 0.63
N GLN A 70 -6.92 18.19 -0.41
CA GLN A 70 -8.26 17.58 -0.35
C GLN A 70 -8.19 16.08 -0.04
N LYS A 71 -7.21 15.38 -0.61
CA LYS A 71 -6.98 13.95 -0.34
C LYS A 71 -6.45 13.74 1.07
N GLN A 72 -5.54 14.60 1.56
CA GLN A 72 -5.07 14.56 2.94
C GLN A 72 -6.23 14.68 3.93
N THR A 73 -7.13 15.65 3.73
CA THR A 73 -8.31 15.83 4.58
C THR A 73 -9.21 14.60 4.60
N LYS A 74 -9.43 13.95 3.45
CA LYS A 74 -10.20 12.70 3.39
C LYS A 74 -9.51 11.55 4.12
N LEU A 75 -8.19 11.39 3.94
CA LEU A 75 -7.41 10.36 4.61
C LEU A 75 -7.42 10.56 6.13
N ARG A 76 -7.25 11.81 6.63
CA ARG A 76 -7.35 12.11 8.06
C ARG A 76 -8.71 11.73 8.64
N ARG A 77 -9.81 12.16 8.02
CA ARG A 77 -11.18 11.79 8.47
C ARG A 77 -11.46 10.29 8.43
N THR A 78 -10.88 9.61 7.44
CA THR A 78 -11.00 8.16 7.29
C THR A 78 -10.23 7.47 8.44
N ALA A 79 -9.01 7.90 8.72
CA ALA A 79 -8.21 7.41 9.84
C ALA A 79 -8.84 7.70 11.21
N GLU A 80 -9.40 8.90 11.42
CA GLU A 80 -10.12 9.26 12.65
C GLU A 80 -11.27 8.30 12.95
N LEU A 81 -12.06 7.95 11.92
CA LEU A 81 -13.17 7.00 12.07
C LEU A 81 -12.68 5.55 12.26
N PHE A 82 -11.49 5.21 11.73
CA PHE A 82 -10.85 3.93 12.04
C PHE A 82 -10.47 3.90 13.53
N LEU A 83 -9.75 4.91 14.01
CA LEU A 83 -9.29 5.00 15.40
C LEU A 83 -10.46 5.06 16.40
N SER A 84 -11.58 5.70 16.05
CA SER A 84 -12.76 5.71 16.92
C SER A 84 -13.37 4.32 17.13
N LYS A 85 -13.11 3.38 16.21
CA LYS A 85 -13.53 1.97 16.31
C LYS A 85 -12.48 1.07 16.95
N HIS A 86 -11.26 1.58 17.16
CA HIS A 86 -10.13 0.86 17.75
C HIS A 86 -9.48 1.69 18.87
N PRO A 87 -10.14 1.81 20.03
CA PRO A 87 -9.66 2.66 21.14
C PRO A 87 -8.27 2.27 21.66
N ASP A 88 -7.90 0.99 21.53
CA ASP A 88 -6.57 0.46 21.88
C ASP A 88 -5.45 1.01 20.98
N LEU A 89 -5.79 1.53 19.81
CA LEU A 89 -4.86 2.11 18.85
C LEU A 89 -4.88 3.64 18.84
N ALA A 90 -5.89 4.26 19.45
CA ALA A 90 -6.17 5.70 19.35
C ALA A 90 -5.04 6.60 19.90
N ASN A 91 -4.23 6.10 20.83
CA ASN A 91 -3.13 6.84 21.45
C ASN A 91 -1.77 6.61 20.76
N LEU A 92 -1.74 5.82 19.68
CA LEU A 92 -0.50 5.54 18.97
C LEU A 92 -0.12 6.69 18.03
N PRO A 93 1.17 7.02 17.90
CA PRO A 93 1.65 7.90 16.85
C PRO A 93 1.18 7.40 15.48
N CYS A 94 0.53 8.27 14.73
CA CYS A 94 0.01 7.98 13.41
C CYS A 94 0.86 8.67 12.35
N ARG A 95 1.08 7.99 11.23
CA ARG A 95 1.69 8.57 10.03
C ARG A 95 0.90 8.18 8.80
N PHE A 96 0.92 9.07 7.81
CA PHE A 96 0.35 8.81 6.49
C PHE A 96 1.47 8.54 5.50
N ASP A 97 1.54 7.32 5.00
CA ASP A 97 2.60 6.88 4.12
C ASP A 97 2.10 6.76 2.68
N VAL A 98 3.02 6.80 1.71
CA VAL A 98 2.72 6.57 0.29
C VAL A 98 3.68 5.53 -0.27
N ALA A 99 3.13 4.49 -0.88
CA ALA A 99 3.89 3.49 -1.62
C ALA A 99 3.67 3.63 -3.12
N LEU A 100 4.76 3.65 -3.89
CA LEU A 100 4.73 3.71 -5.36
C LEU A 100 5.09 2.35 -5.93
N VAL A 101 4.13 1.72 -6.61
CA VAL A 101 4.32 0.42 -7.25
C VAL A 101 4.30 0.59 -8.76
N ARG A 102 5.41 0.22 -9.41
CA ARG A 102 5.46 0.06 -10.86
C ARG A 102 4.89 -1.29 -11.23
N CYS A 103 3.99 -1.32 -12.21
CA CYS A 103 3.45 -2.53 -12.78
C CYS A 103 3.76 -2.60 -14.28
N GLN A 104 4.22 -3.75 -14.75
CA GLN A 104 4.39 -4.07 -16.15
C GLN A 104 3.67 -5.39 -16.45
N CYS A 105 2.77 -5.39 -17.43
CA CYS A 105 2.20 -6.62 -17.96
C CYS A 105 3.28 -7.38 -18.76
N LEU A 106 3.39 -8.68 -18.54
CA LEU A 106 4.25 -9.57 -19.29
C LEU A 106 3.40 -10.35 -20.31
N ASN A 107 3.90 -10.51 -21.52
CA ASN A 107 3.29 -11.39 -22.54
C ASN A 107 3.65 -12.86 -22.27
N GLN A 108 3.38 -13.35 -21.06
CA GLN A 108 3.61 -14.74 -20.69
C GLN A 108 2.28 -15.43 -20.36
N PRO A 109 2.12 -16.73 -20.69
CA PRO A 109 0.92 -17.48 -20.34
C PRO A 109 0.76 -17.50 -18.81
N LEU A 110 -0.46 -17.19 -18.32
CA LEU A 110 -0.77 -17.30 -16.89
C LEU A 110 -0.64 -18.78 -16.48
N HIS A 111 0.29 -19.07 -15.58
CA HIS A 111 0.28 -20.33 -14.84
C HIS A 111 -0.86 -20.28 -13.80
N SER A 112 -1.47 -21.44 -13.53
CA SER A 112 -2.72 -21.60 -12.76
C SER A 112 -2.61 -21.35 -11.25
N THR A 113 -1.49 -20.80 -10.78
CA THR A 113 -1.33 -20.45 -9.36
C THR A 113 -2.07 -19.14 -9.08
N THR A 114 -2.83 -19.09 -7.99
CA THR A 114 -3.46 -17.84 -7.57
C THR A 114 -2.39 -16.83 -7.18
N ALA A 115 -2.49 -15.61 -7.72
CA ALA A 115 -1.55 -14.51 -7.47
C ALA A 115 -1.22 -14.24 -5.99
N ASP A 116 -2.13 -14.63 -5.09
CA ASP A 116 -2.02 -14.46 -3.64
C ASP A 116 -0.90 -15.35 -3.08
N GLN A 117 -0.88 -16.62 -3.47
CA GLN A 117 0.15 -17.57 -3.06
C GLN A 117 1.54 -17.20 -3.62
N GLU A 118 1.57 -16.63 -4.82
CA GLU A 118 2.82 -16.22 -5.46
C GLU A 118 3.50 -15.08 -4.70
N ILE A 119 2.75 -14.07 -4.25
CA ILE A 119 3.33 -12.94 -3.49
C ILE A 119 3.74 -13.37 -2.08
N GLU A 120 2.94 -14.18 -1.40
CA GLU A 120 3.22 -14.59 -0.02
C GLU A 120 4.52 -15.40 0.10
N SER A 121 4.83 -16.24 -0.89
CA SER A 121 6.05 -17.04 -0.94
C SER A 121 7.33 -16.25 -1.30
N GLN A 122 7.20 -15.01 -1.78
CA GLN A 122 8.32 -14.22 -2.27
C GLN A 122 8.89 -13.28 -1.19
N ILE A 123 10.22 -13.14 -1.21
CA ILE A 123 10.90 -12.06 -0.50
C ILE A 123 10.65 -10.78 -1.30
N VAL A 124 10.03 -9.79 -0.65
CA VAL A 124 9.76 -8.49 -1.28
C VAL A 124 10.73 -7.47 -0.69
N GLU A 125 11.54 -6.90 -1.56
CA GLU A 125 12.49 -5.83 -1.25
C GLU A 125 12.20 -4.58 -2.09
N LEU A 126 12.65 -3.43 -1.58
CA LEU A 126 12.52 -2.16 -2.28
C LEU A 126 13.33 -2.22 -3.60
N ALA A 127 12.75 -1.70 -4.67
CA ALA A 127 13.32 -1.68 -6.03
C ALA A 127 13.60 -3.05 -6.68
N GLN A 128 13.30 -4.17 -6.02
CA GLN A 128 13.42 -5.50 -6.61
C GLN A 128 12.11 -5.95 -7.28
N PRO A 129 12.19 -6.63 -8.43
CA PRO A 129 11.01 -7.09 -9.13
C PRO A 129 10.42 -8.37 -8.55
N VAL A 130 9.10 -8.40 -8.44
CA VAL A 130 8.28 -9.56 -8.08
C VAL A 130 7.42 -9.95 -9.27
N LEU A 131 7.45 -11.24 -9.63
CA LEU A 131 6.62 -11.77 -10.71
C LEU A 131 5.38 -12.40 -10.11
N VAL A 132 4.21 -11.97 -10.58
CA VAL A 132 2.92 -12.46 -10.09
C VAL A 132 1.84 -12.36 -11.17
N GLY A 133 1.15 -13.46 -11.45
CA GLY A 133 -0.06 -13.48 -12.29
C GLY A 133 0.10 -12.85 -13.68
N GLY A 134 1.26 -13.01 -14.31
CA GLY A 134 1.59 -12.40 -15.61
C GLY A 134 2.04 -10.93 -15.53
N TYR A 135 2.31 -10.41 -14.33
CA TYR A 135 2.81 -9.06 -14.10
C TYR A 135 4.20 -9.08 -13.45
N LYS A 136 5.01 -8.09 -13.81
CA LYS A 136 6.20 -7.68 -13.07
C LYS A 136 5.86 -6.45 -12.25
N LEU A 137 5.93 -6.59 -10.93
CA LEU A 137 5.70 -5.50 -9.98
C LEU A 137 7.02 -5.08 -9.34
N ILE A 138 7.18 -3.79 -9.06
CA ILE A 138 8.33 -3.25 -8.32
C ILE A 138 7.80 -2.21 -7.34
N LEU A 139 8.02 -2.41 -6.04
CA LEU A 139 7.87 -1.34 -5.06
C LEU A 139 9.03 -0.37 -5.25
N GLN A 140 8.78 0.77 -5.89
CA GLN A 140 9.85 1.70 -6.25
C GLN A 140 10.24 2.62 -5.09
N HIS A 141 9.23 3.12 -4.39
CA HIS A 141 9.42 4.07 -3.29
C HIS A 141 8.41 3.78 -2.19
N TYR A 142 8.86 3.91 -0.95
CA TYR A 142 8.03 3.96 0.24
C TYR A 142 8.34 5.25 0.99
N MET A 143 7.39 6.18 0.98
CA MET A 143 7.54 7.50 1.60
C MET A 143 6.81 7.51 2.93
N GLN A 144 7.58 7.48 4.01
CA GLN A 144 7.07 7.65 5.36
C GLN A 144 6.64 9.11 5.58
N SER A 145 5.56 9.31 6.33
CA SER A 145 5.06 10.64 6.71
C SER A 145 4.99 11.57 5.49
N ALA A 146 4.32 11.11 4.44
CA ALA A 146 4.18 11.82 3.18
C ALA A 146 3.45 13.17 3.34
N PHE A 147 2.68 13.32 4.43
CA PHE A 147 2.12 14.57 4.93
C PHE A 147 1.85 14.46 6.44
N ASP A 148 1.72 15.62 7.08
CA ASP A 148 1.38 15.78 8.50
C ASP A 148 -0.14 15.75 8.74
#